data_AF-A0A1I5HIZ4-F1
#
_entry.id   AF-A0A1I5HIZ4-F1
#
_cell.length_a   1.000
_cell.length_b   1.000
_cell.length_c   1.000
_cell.angle_alpha   90.00
_cell.angle_beta   90.00
_cell.angle_gamma   90.00
#
_symmetry.space_group_name_H-M   'P 1'
#
loop_
_entity.id
_entity.type
_entity.pdbx_description
1 polymer ?
#
loop_
_entity_poly.entity_id
_entity_poly.type
_entity_poly.pdbx_seq_one_letter_code
_entity_poly.pdbx_strand_id
1 'polypeptide(L)'
;MLIQFCVTVLAVIGGAAPTCAADVAGIWALRAQGSTLMLLEVSRSRKGWTGSWTQPSSYDTNGEYFNDIKADTTTRRSREAHKIEDGVELVFDNPWPEGAPDRIAIHADGASHASMQWAAFDSTIYELTRVASPIGLGPWQTDRGYIPDTIRSTSEAMTSIFDADQADRLDPAHIDWKVVLPADRARREQTQKLLDSGRLSSGDDFYHAAFVFQHGEKPDDFMRAHALAMIAIARGRSDATWIGAATLDRYLQYSGRPQIYGTQFTRPTTTYTQEPYQRGLLSDAVRKASNVPPLAAQENQRAAWDRRIPLEKTP
;
A
#
# COMPACT_ATOMS: atom_id res chain seq x y z
N MET A 1 23.12 -13.71 30.95
CA MET A 1 24.41 -13.57 30.25
C MET A 1 24.36 -12.23 29.53
N LEU A 2 24.90 -11.19 30.16
CA LEU A 2 24.90 -9.82 29.62
C LEU A 2 25.85 -9.76 28.42
N ILE A 3 25.37 -9.29 27.27
CA ILE A 3 26.23 -8.93 26.14
C ILE A 3 26.10 -7.43 25.95
N GLN A 4 27.18 -6.75 26.30
CA GLN A 4 27.39 -5.32 26.24
C GLN A 4 27.92 -4.98 24.85
N PHE A 5 27.12 -4.31 24.02
CA PHE A 5 27.58 -3.84 22.71
C PHE A 5 28.10 -2.40 22.83
N CYS A 6 29.41 -2.26 22.59
CA CYS A 6 30.08 -0.97 22.40
C CYS A 6 29.60 -0.32 21.10
N VAL A 7 29.08 0.90 21.19
CA VAL A 7 28.74 1.72 20.04
C VAL A 7 29.98 2.52 19.63
N THR A 8 30.59 2.15 18.51
CA THR A 8 31.62 2.95 17.85
C THR A 8 30.92 3.92 16.91
N VAL A 9 30.95 5.22 17.23
CA VAL A 9 30.44 6.28 16.34
C VAL A 9 31.45 6.48 15.21
N LEU A 10 31.16 5.96 14.03
CA LEU A 10 31.87 6.33 12.79
C LEU A 10 31.16 7.55 12.20
N ALA A 11 31.81 8.71 12.25
CA ALA A 11 31.37 9.90 11.52
C ALA A 11 31.57 9.66 10.01
N VAL A 12 30.49 9.36 9.29
CA VAL A 12 30.49 9.32 7.83
C VAL A 12 30.31 10.76 7.33
N ILE A 13 31.39 11.36 6.87
CA ILE A 13 31.35 12.59 6.08
C ILE A 13 30.86 12.18 4.68
N GLY A 14 29.54 12.17 4.49
CA GLY A 14 28.91 11.93 3.20
C GLY A 14 29.02 13.17 2.33
N GLY A 15 30.12 13.29 1.58
CA GLY A 15 30.14 14.15 0.40
C GLY A 15 29.27 13.51 -0.68
N ALA A 16 28.02 13.94 -0.82
CA ALA A 16 27.19 13.58 -1.96
C ALA A 16 27.88 14.11 -3.23
N ALA A 17 28.44 13.22 -4.04
CA ALA A 17 28.82 13.55 -5.39
C ALA A 17 27.56 14.05 -6.14
N PRO A 18 27.65 15.08 -6.97
CA PRO A 18 26.52 15.49 -7.79
C PRO A 18 26.14 14.30 -8.68
N THR A 19 24.99 13.71 -8.42
CA THR A 19 24.37 12.75 -9.33
C THR A 19 24.16 13.49 -10.65
N CYS A 20 24.92 13.14 -11.69
CA CYS A 20 24.56 13.56 -13.04
C CYS A 20 23.09 13.15 -13.25
N ALA A 21 22.21 14.13 -13.48
CA ALA A 21 20.81 13.87 -13.80
C ALA A 21 20.75 12.80 -14.90
N ALA A 22 20.07 11.69 -14.63
CA ALA A 22 19.98 10.60 -15.59
C ALA A 22 19.27 11.10 -16.86
N ASP A 23 19.78 10.73 -18.03
CA ASP A 23 19.16 11.15 -19.29
C ASP A 23 17.82 10.43 -19.50
N VAL A 24 16.74 11.19 -19.65
CA VAL A 24 15.40 10.65 -19.93
C VAL A 24 15.30 10.03 -21.33
N ALA A 25 16.21 10.35 -22.25
CA ALA A 25 16.29 9.68 -23.55
C ALA A 25 16.54 8.17 -23.38
N GLY A 26 15.78 7.34 -24.08
CA GLY A 26 15.89 5.89 -24.01
C GLY A 26 14.55 5.19 -24.25
N ILE A 27 14.53 3.90 -23.97
CA ILE A 27 13.35 3.05 -24.10
C ILE A 27 12.97 2.58 -22.71
N TRP A 28 11.72 2.82 -22.34
CA TRP A 28 11.19 2.63 -21.01
C TRP A 28 10.00 1.68 -21.05
N ALA A 29 10.06 0.60 -20.29
CA ALA A 29 9.01 -0.39 -20.20
C ALA A 29 8.18 -0.14 -18.94
N LEU A 30 6.87 0.05 -19.12
CA LEU A 30 5.92 -0.11 -18.03
C LEU A 30 5.65 -1.61 -17.88
N ARG A 31 5.95 -2.15 -16.70
CA ARG A 31 5.78 -3.57 -16.38
C ARG A 31 4.51 -3.77 -15.56
N ALA A 32 3.97 -4.97 -15.64
CA ALA A 32 2.84 -5.42 -14.83
C ALA A 32 2.98 -6.91 -14.56
N GLN A 33 3.24 -7.30 -13.30
CA GLN A 33 3.29 -8.70 -12.86
C GLN A 33 4.16 -9.61 -13.75
N GLY A 34 5.33 -9.10 -14.17
CA GLY A 34 6.30 -9.82 -15.01
C GLY A 34 6.10 -9.71 -16.53
N SER A 35 5.00 -9.12 -17.00
CA SER A 35 4.77 -8.83 -18.43
C SER A 35 5.07 -7.36 -18.75
N THR A 36 5.42 -7.06 -20.00
CA THR A 36 5.51 -5.66 -20.48
C THR A 36 4.11 -5.18 -20.87
N LEU A 37 3.63 -4.14 -20.22
CA LEU A 37 2.33 -3.54 -20.53
C LEU A 37 2.47 -2.48 -21.64
N MET A 38 3.45 -1.60 -21.53
CA MET A 38 3.67 -0.51 -22.49
C MET A 38 5.15 -0.23 -22.67
N LEU A 39 5.51 0.36 -23.80
CA LEU A 39 6.84 0.83 -24.10
C LEU A 39 6.78 2.32 -24.49
N LEU A 40 7.57 3.15 -23.81
CA LEU A 40 7.77 4.55 -24.16
C LEU A 40 9.19 4.75 -24.65
N GLU A 41 9.34 5.19 -25.89
CA GLU A 41 10.63 5.60 -26.43
C GLU A 41 10.71 7.11 -26.40
N VAL A 42 11.74 7.63 -25.76
CA VAL A 42 12.04 9.06 -25.65
C VAL A 42 13.34 9.31 -26.38
N SER A 43 13.34 10.26 -27.32
CA SER A 43 14.52 10.61 -28.10
C SER A 43 14.72 12.12 -28.12
N ARG A 44 15.98 12.53 -28.11
CA ARG A 44 16.37 13.94 -28.26
C ARG A 44 17.09 14.13 -29.59
N SER A 45 16.58 15.07 -30.40
CA SER A 45 17.23 15.49 -31.64
C SER A 45 17.57 16.99 -31.59
N ARG A 46 18.21 17.50 -32.66
CA ARG A 46 18.41 18.95 -32.83
C ARG A 46 17.11 19.75 -32.91
N LYS A 47 15.99 19.09 -33.28
CA LYS A 47 14.66 19.70 -33.39
C LYS A 47 13.89 19.72 -32.06
N GLY A 48 14.46 19.14 -31.01
CA GLY A 48 13.81 18.98 -29.71
C GLY A 48 13.57 17.51 -29.35
N TRP A 49 12.78 17.32 -28.31
CA TRP A 49 12.34 16.02 -27.84
C TRP A 49 11.25 15.45 -28.75
N THR A 50 11.21 14.12 -28.82
CA THR A 50 10.14 13.35 -29.47
C THR A 50 9.96 12.06 -28.70
N GLY A 51 8.79 11.45 -28.79
CA GLY A 51 8.62 10.09 -28.30
C GLY A 51 7.62 9.27 -29.08
N SER A 52 7.62 7.97 -28.78
CA SER A 52 6.60 7.03 -29.22
C SER A 52 6.12 6.18 -28.07
N TRP A 53 4.84 5.83 -28.11
CA TRP A 53 4.18 5.03 -27.11
C TRP A 53 3.58 3.80 -27.78
N THR A 54 4.19 2.65 -27.53
CA THR A 54 3.69 1.34 -27.94
C THR A 54 2.88 0.74 -26.81
N GLN A 55 1.65 0.34 -27.11
CA GLN A 55 0.67 -0.13 -26.13
C GLN A 55 -0.24 -1.21 -26.75
N PRO A 56 -1.05 -1.93 -25.95
CA PRO A 56 -2.10 -2.77 -26.52
C PRO A 56 -3.06 -1.93 -27.37
N SER A 57 -3.62 -2.53 -28.41
CA SER A 57 -4.54 -1.84 -29.33
C SER A 57 -5.85 -1.40 -28.66
N SER A 58 -6.25 -2.10 -27.59
CA SER A 58 -7.39 -1.77 -26.73
C SER A 58 -7.21 -2.41 -25.36
N TYR A 59 -7.67 -1.73 -24.32
CA TYR A 59 -7.72 -2.17 -22.92
C TYR A 59 -8.65 -1.26 -22.12
N ASP A 60 -9.16 -1.75 -20.99
CA ASP A 60 -9.86 -0.97 -19.99
C ASP A 60 -8.91 -0.68 -18.81
N THR A 61 -8.97 0.54 -18.26
CA THR A 61 -8.17 0.89 -17.08
C THR A 61 -8.75 2.05 -16.28
N ASN A 62 -8.53 2.01 -14.96
CA ASN A 62 -8.72 3.12 -14.05
C ASN A 62 -7.38 3.74 -13.57
N GLY A 63 -6.29 3.39 -14.26
CA GLY A 63 -4.92 3.76 -13.91
C GLY A 63 -4.24 2.79 -12.93
N GLU A 64 -4.97 2.15 -12.04
CA GLU A 64 -4.43 1.23 -11.02
C GLU A 64 -4.49 -0.24 -11.47
N TYR A 65 -5.34 -0.54 -12.45
CA TYR A 65 -5.62 -1.88 -12.93
C TYR A 65 -5.95 -1.83 -14.42
N PHE A 66 -5.47 -2.81 -15.17
CA PHE A 66 -5.67 -2.95 -16.60
C PHE A 66 -6.31 -4.31 -16.90
N ASN A 67 -7.40 -4.33 -17.67
CA ASN A 67 -8.11 -5.53 -18.09
C ASN A 67 -8.55 -5.41 -19.55
N ASP A 68 -9.15 -6.50 -20.05
CA ASP A 68 -9.68 -6.57 -21.42
C ASP A 68 -8.64 -6.23 -22.49
N ILE A 69 -7.37 -6.55 -22.17
CA ILE A 69 -6.22 -6.25 -23.01
C ILE A 69 -6.25 -7.10 -24.28
N LYS A 70 -6.24 -6.43 -25.44
CA LYS A 70 -6.10 -7.10 -26.74
C LYS A 70 -4.63 -7.39 -27.06
N ALA A 71 -4.37 -8.54 -27.67
CA ALA A 71 -3.02 -9.00 -28.00
C ALA A 71 -2.32 -8.16 -29.07
N ASP A 72 -3.08 -7.56 -29.99
CA ASP A 72 -2.54 -6.67 -31.00
C ASP A 72 -1.97 -5.40 -30.35
N THR A 73 -0.93 -4.84 -30.94
CA THR A 73 -0.27 -3.64 -30.41
C THR A 73 -0.40 -2.49 -31.39
N THR A 74 -0.35 -1.27 -30.87
CA THR A 74 -0.33 -0.03 -31.66
C THR A 74 0.75 0.89 -31.12
N THR A 75 1.37 1.68 -32.01
CA THR A 75 2.38 2.68 -31.65
C THR A 75 1.90 4.06 -32.06
N ARG A 76 1.77 4.96 -31.08
CA ARG A 76 1.46 6.38 -31.29
C ARG A 76 2.75 7.19 -31.23
N ARG A 77 2.88 8.24 -32.03
CA ARG A 77 4.01 9.20 -31.96
C ARG A 77 3.54 10.48 -31.29
N SER A 78 4.41 11.09 -30.49
CA SER A 78 4.12 12.37 -29.85
C SER A 78 3.96 13.46 -30.90
N ARG A 79 2.88 14.24 -30.82
CA ARG A 79 2.69 15.42 -31.67
C ARG A 79 3.43 16.64 -31.13
N GLU A 80 3.58 16.71 -29.81
CA GLU A 80 4.33 17.74 -29.08
C GLU A 80 5.17 17.07 -28.01
N ALA A 81 6.27 17.72 -27.64
CA ALA A 81 7.10 17.33 -26.51
C ALA A 81 7.63 18.58 -25.82
N HIS A 82 7.38 18.69 -24.52
CA HIS A 82 7.73 19.85 -23.71
C HIS A 82 8.80 19.45 -22.70
N LYS A 83 9.90 20.20 -22.64
CA LYS A 83 10.89 20.00 -21.58
C LYS A 83 10.25 20.47 -20.27
N ILE A 84 10.26 19.61 -19.26
CA ILE A 84 9.93 19.94 -17.87
C ILE A 84 11.21 19.90 -17.03
N GLU A 85 11.16 20.35 -15.77
CA GLU A 85 12.34 20.57 -14.91
C GLU A 85 13.32 19.40 -14.97
N ASP A 86 12.84 18.19 -14.64
CA ASP A 86 13.63 16.95 -14.57
C ASP A 86 13.12 15.86 -15.52
N GLY A 87 12.60 16.25 -16.70
CA GLY A 87 11.97 15.28 -17.59
C GLY A 87 11.46 15.83 -18.91
N VAL A 88 10.55 15.07 -19.50
CA VAL A 88 9.80 15.48 -20.70
C VAL A 88 8.32 15.16 -20.53
N GLU A 89 7.45 16.09 -20.92
CA GLU A 89 6.05 15.81 -21.17
C GLU A 89 5.86 15.52 -22.66
N LEU A 90 5.31 14.34 -22.98
CA LEU A 90 4.93 13.94 -24.33
C LEU A 90 3.41 14.05 -24.49
N VAL A 91 2.97 14.65 -25.60
CA VAL A 91 1.56 14.80 -25.94
C VAL A 91 1.23 13.91 -27.13
N PHE A 92 0.19 13.08 -27.01
CA PHE A 92 -0.25 12.15 -28.05
C PHE A 92 -1.70 12.44 -28.44
N ASP A 93 -2.02 12.34 -29.74
CA ASP A 93 -3.39 12.52 -30.23
C ASP A 93 -4.32 11.45 -29.68
N ASN A 94 -5.45 11.85 -29.12
CA ASN A 94 -6.44 10.92 -28.60
C ASN A 94 -7.04 10.10 -29.76
N PRO A 95 -7.17 8.77 -29.65
CA PRO A 95 -7.80 7.95 -30.67
C PRO A 95 -9.29 8.28 -30.87
N TRP A 96 -9.96 8.93 -29.90
CA TRP A 96 -11.34 9.40 -30.03
C TRP A 96 -11.39 10.84 -30.58
N PRO A 97 -12.20 11.13 -31.62
CA PRO A 97 -12.23 12.43 -32.32
C PRO A 97 -12.48 13.69 -31.48
N GLU A 98 -13.08 13.54 -30.29
CA GLU A 98 -13.38 14.65 -29.36
C GLU A 98 -12.63 14.52 -28.02
N GLY A 99 -11.77 13.52 -27.88
CA GLY A 99 -11.03 13.27 -26.65
C GLY A 99 -9.88 14.25 -26.45
N ALA A 100 -9.66 14.67 -25.20
CA ALA A 100 -8.48 15.45 -24.85
C ALA A 100 -7.19 14.65 -25.16
N PRO A 101 -6.13 15.28 -25.67
CA PRO A 101 -4.86 14.60 -25.92
C PRO A 101 -4.31 13.93 -24.66
N ASP A 102 -3.67 12.77 -24.83
CA ASP A 102 -2.97 12.13 -23.73
C ASP A 102 -1.68 12.90 -23.44
N ARG A 103 -1.47 13.21 -22.17
CA ARG A 103 -0.24 13.82 -21.67
C ARG A 103 0.46 12.85 -20.74
N ILE A 104 1.71 12.56 -21.05
CA ILE A 104 2.55 11.66 -20.28
C ILE A 104 3.84 12.40 -19.91
N ALA A 105 4.01 12.68 -18.62
CA ALA A 105 5.25 13.20 -18.08
C ALA A 105 6.15 12.03 -17.67
N ILE A 106 7.43 12.08 -18.06
CA ILE A 106 8.43 11.07 -17.72
C ILE A 106 9.64 11.77 -17.08
N HIS A 107 10.04 11.29 -15.90
CA HIS A 107 11.20 11.76 -15.15
C HIS A 107 12.18 10.60 -14.96
N ALA A 108 13.47 10.82 -15.20
CA ALA A 108 14.47 9.79 -14.99
C ALA A 108 14.94 9.79 -13.53
N ASP A 109 14.58 8.74 -12.78
CA ASP A 109 14.96 8.59 -11.36
C ASP A 109 16.35 7.94 -11.21
N GLY A 110 16.93 7.48 -12.31
CA GLY A 110 18.28 6.91 -12.36
C GLY A 110 18.64 6.34 -13.73
N ALA A 111 19.76 5.62 -13.80
CA ALA A 111 20.22 5.02 -15.04
C ALA A 111 19.28 3.93 -15.57
N SER A 112 18.53 3.24 -14.71
CA SER A 112 17.66 2.11 -15.08
C SER A 112 16.18 2.30 -14.75
N HIS A 113 15.81 3.35 -14.00
CA HIS A 113 14.43 3.60 -13.58
C HIS A 113 13.99 5.02 -13.94
N ALA A 114 12.70 5.16 -14.22
CA ALA A 114 12.03 6.42 -14.45
C ALA A 114 10.62 6.36 -13.86
N SER A 115 10.09 7.51 -13.52
CA SER A 115 8.72 7.69 -13.08
C SER A 115 7.90 8.27 -14.22
N MET A 116 6.66 7.79 -14.35
CA MET A 116 5.73 8.27 -15.35
C MET A 116 4.42 8.71 -14.69
N GLN A 117 3.97 9.90 -15.04
CA GLN A 117 2.65 10.40 -14.69
C GLN A 117 1.83 10.55 -15.96
N TRP A 118 0.66 9.91 -15.99
CA TRP A 118 -0.30 10.06 -17.06
C TRP A 118 -1.43 10.95 -16.57
N ALA A 119 -1.63 12.10 -17.21
CA ALA A 119 -2.61 13.11 -16.79
C ALA A 119 -4.08 12.62 -16.77
N ALA A 120 -4.38 11.46 -17.36
CA ALA A 120 -5.69 10.83 -17.19
C ALA A 120 -5.91 10.29 -15.76
N PHE A 121 -4.83 10.04 -15.02
CA PHE A 121 -4.79 9.41 -13.70
C PHE A 121 -3.92 10.22 -12.73
N ASP A 122 -4.34 11.46 -12.44
CA ASP A 122 -3.55 12.48 -11.71
C ASP A 122 -2.81 12.01 -10.45
N SER A 123 -3.32 10.98 -9.74
CA SER A 123 -2.72 10.45 -8.52
C SER A 123 -1.78 9.25 -8.69
N THR A 124 -1.69 8.67 -9.89
CA THR A 124 -0.91 7.45 -10.13
C THR A 124 0.44 7.77 -10.76
N ILE A 125 1.51 7.34 -10.09
CA ILE A 125 2.86 7.39 -10.61
C ILE A 125 3.28 5.97 -10.94
N TYR A 126 3.61 5.73 -12.21
CA TYR A 126 4.06 4.44 -12.70
C TYR A 126 5.57 4.33 -12.64
N GLU A 127 6.06 3.14 -12.30
CA GLU A 127 7.48 2.83 -12.41
C GLU A 127 7.78 2.31 -13.82
N LEU A 128 8.79 2.90 -14.45
CA LEU A 128 9.31 2.47 -15.73
C LEU A 128 10.71 1.89 -15.57
N THR A 129 10.98 0.77 -16.26
CA THR A 129 12.30 0.16 -16.33
C THR A 129 12.95 0.42 -17.69
N ARG A 130 14.20 0.88 -17.72
CA ARG A 130 14.94 1.06 -18.97
C ARG A 130 15.22 -0.28 -19.65
N VAL A 131 15.06 -0.33 -20.97
CA VAL A 131 15.44 -1.47 -21.80
C VAL A 131 16.40 -1.04 -22.92
N ALA A 132 17.31 -1.94 -23.32
CA ALA A 132 18.39 -1.61 -24.26
C ALA A 132 17.90 -1.47 -25.72
N SER A 133 16.82 -2.15 -26.08
CA SER A 133 16.20 -2.16 -27.40
C SER A 133 14.69 -2.37 -27.26
N PRO A 134 13.87 -2.04 -28.28
CA PRO A 134 12.45 -2.33 -28.23
C PRO A 134 12.21 -3.82 -27.99
N ILE A 135 11.32 -4.12 -27.04
CA ILE A 135 10.91 -5.48 -26.70
C ILE A 135 9.43 -5.66 -27.06
N GLY A 136 9.03 -6.91 -27.33
CA GLY A 136 7.62 -7.23 -27.51
C GLY A 136 6.81 -6.93 -26.24
N LEU A 137 5.55 -6.54 -26.43
CA LEU A 137 4.61 -6.41 -25.32
C LEU A 137 4.04 -7.78 -24.92
N GLY A 138 3.52 -7.87 -23.70
CA GLY A 138 2.97 -9.10 -23.15
C GLY A 138 4.04 -10.14 -22.74
N PRO A 139 3.74 -11.45 -22.83
CA PRO A 139 2.44 -12.01 -23.24
C PRO A 139 1.32 -11.60 -22.28
N TRP A 140 0.13 -11.35 -22.83
CA TRP A 140 -1.10 -11.08 -22.06
C TRP A 140 -2.11 -12.22 -22.22
N GLN A 141 -2.93 -12.40 -21.20
CA GLN A 141 -4.05 -13.34 -21.22
C GLN A 141 -5.34 -12.53 -21.30
N THR A 142 -6.22 -12.88 -22.25
CA THR A 142 -7.43 -12.10 -22.58
C THR A 142 -8.34 -11.84 -21.37
N ASP A 143 -8.45 -12.80 -20.44
CA ASP A 143 -9.36 -12.73 -19.29
C ASP A 143 -8.62 -12.40 -17.98
N ARG A 144 -7.42 -11.84 -18.07
CA ARG A 144 -6.58 -11.53 -16.91
C ARG A 144 -6.43 -10.02 -16.71
N GLY A 145 -6.53 -9.63 -15.45
CA GLY A 145 -6.14 -8.32 -14.95
C GLY A 145 -4.65 -8.17 -14.70
N TYR A 146 -4.15 -6.98 -14.96
CA TYR A 146 -2.76 -6.60 -14.78
C TYR A 146 -2.68 -5.37 -13.89
N ILE A 147 -1.92 -5.48 -12.80
CA ILE A 147 -1.58 -4.35 -11.93
C ILE A 147 -0.21 -3.84 -12.38
N PRO A 148 -0.10 -2.59 -12.85
CA PRO A 148 1.15 -2.02 -13.28
C PRO A 148 2.07 -1.76 -12.09
N ASP A 149 3.37 -1.78 -12.35
CA ASP A 149 4.36 -1.37 -11.37
C ASP A 149 4.19 0.14 -11.13
N THR A 150 3.95 0.51 -9.87
CA THR A 150 3.62 1.88 -9.45
C THR A 150 4.50 2.31 -8.29
N ILE A 151 4.83 3.59 -8.26
CA ILE A 151 5.61 4.20 -7.19
C ILE A 151 4.63 4.74 -6.15
N ARG A 152 4.74 4.23 -4.92
CA ARG A 152 3.93 4.68 -3.78
C ARG A 152 4.83 4.93 -2.59
N SER A 153 5.12 6.19 -2.32
CA SER A 153 5.94 6.59 -1.19
C SER A 153 5.17 6.43 0.12
N THR A 154 5.83 5.86 1.12
CA THR A 154 5.32 5.78 2.49
C THR A 154 5.59 7.08 3.23
N SER A 155 4.57 7.57 3.95
CA SER A 155 4.63 8.79 4.74
C SER A 155 5.37 8.56 6.05
N GLU A 156 6.52 9.22 6.24
CA GLU A 156 7.27 9.20 7.50
C GLU A 156 6.40 9.64 8.69
N ALA A 157 5.50 10.60 8.47
CA ALA A 157 4.58 11.08 9.49
C ALA A 157 3.59 9.98 9.90
N MET A 158 3.05 9.21 8.95
CA MET A 158 2.15 8.10 9.25
C MET A 158 2.88 6.97 9.97
N THR A 159 4.08 6.61 9.49
CA THR A 159 4.93 5.62 10.15
C THR A 159 5.22 6.03 11.60
N SER A 160 5.59 7.29 11.85
CA SER A 160 5.86 7.79 13.20
C SER A 160 4.65 7.70 14.13
N ILE A 161 3.44 7.99 13.62
CA ILE A 161 2.20 7.86 14.39
C ILE A 161 1.97 6.40 14.76
N PHE A 162 2.16 5.48 13.82
CA PHE A 162 2.00 4.04 14.04
C PHE A 162 3.03 3.49 15.03
N ASP A 163 4.30 3.84 14.88
CA ASP A 163 5.36 3.38 15.77
C ASP A 163 5.08 3.83 17.22
N ALA A 164 4.65 5.08 17.41
CA ALA A 164 4.26 5.57 18.72
C ALA A 164 3.01 4.87 19.28
N ASP A 165 2.02 4.55 18.43
CA ASP A 165 0.82 3.80 18.80
C ASP A 165 1.15 2.37 19.26
N GLN A 166 2.05 1.69 18.55
CA GLN A 166 2.48 0.33 18.92
C GLN A 166 3.41 0.32 20.13
N ALA A 167 4.25 1.35 20.29
CA ALA A 167 5.17 1.48 21.43
C ALA A 167 4.44 1.49 22.79
N ASP A 168 3.27 2.13 22.87
CA ASP A 168 2.42 2.18 24.07
C ASP A 168 1.93 0.80 24.54
N ARG A 169 2.06 -0.23 23.69
CA ARG A 169 1.47 -1.57 23.86
C ARG A 169 2.52 -2.68 23.96
N LEU A 170 3.81 -2.33 24.06
CA LEU A 170 4.91 -3.31 24.16
C LEU A 170 4.84 -4.20 25.41
N ASP A 171 4.28 -3.68 26.52
CA ASP A 171 4.00 -4.45 27.73
C ASP A 171 2.49 -4.49 28.02
N PRO A 172 1.76 -5.47 27.45
CA PRO A 172 0.32 -5.59 27.64
C PRO A 172 -0.15 -5.78 29.09
N ALA A 173 0.74 -6.16 30.01
CA ALA A 173 0.38 -6.36 31.42
C ALA A 173 0.30 -5.05 32.21
N HIS A 174 0.96 -3.97 31.75
CA HIS A 174 1.13 -2.73 32.52
C HIS A 174 0.78 -1.47 31.71
N ILE A 175 -0.27 -1.55 30.88
CA ILE A 175 -0.72 -0.39 30.09
C ILE A 175 -1.45 0.61 30.98
N ASP A 176 -0.95 1.86 31.03
CA ASP A 176 -1.69 2.98 31.62
C ASP A 176 -2.72 3.54 30.63
N TRP A 177 -3.94 2.99 30.69
CA TRP A 177 -5.04 3.42 29.82
C TRP A 177 -5.45 4.88 30.00
N LYS A 178 -5.13 5.54 31.12
CA LYS A 178 -5.41 6.98 31.30
C LYS A 178 -4.50 7.84 30.44
N VAL A 179 -3.33 7.32 30.07
CA VAL A 179 -2.38 7.97 29.16
C VAL A 179 -2.61 7.53 27.72
N VAL A 180 -2.81 6.23 27.49
CA VAL A 180 -2.93 5.66 26.13
C VAL A 180 -4.23 6.09 25.44
N LEU A 181 -5.38 6.12 26.13
CA LEU A 181 -6.65 6.46 25.49
C LEU A 181 -6.68 7.90 24.92
N PRO A 182 -6.23 8.95 25.64
CA PRO A 182 -6.08 10.28 25.05
C PRO A 182 -5.08 10.32 23.89
N ALA A 183 -3.96 9.59 23.99
CA ALA A 183 -2.95 9.52 22.94
C ALA A 183 -3.52 8.88 21.66
N ASP A 184 -4.25 7.77 21.77
CA ASP A 184 -4.92 7.12 20.63
C ASP A 184 -5.91 8.07 19.94
N ARG A 185 -6.67 8.86 20.71
CA ARG A 185 -7.60 9.85 20.16
C ARG A 185 -6.85 10.91 19.35
N ALA A 186 -5.77 11.47 19.90
CA ALA A 186 -4.95 12.46 19.22
C ALA A 186 -4.29 11.90 17.95
N ARG A 187 -3.80 10.65 18.00
CA ARG A 187 -3.23 9.96 16.83
C ARG A 187 -4.30 9.74 15.75
N ARG A 188 -5.51 9.31 16.10
CA ARG A 188 -6.62 9.20 15.12
C ARG A 188 -6.94 10.52 14.43
N GLU A 189 -6.94 11.64 15.17
CA GLU A 189 -7.15 12.97 14.58
C GLU A 189 -6.02 13.38 13.62
N GLN A 190 -4.77 13.07 13.96
CA GLN A 190 -3.62 13.34 13.09
C GLN A 190 -3.65 12.46 11.83
N THR A 191 -3.91 11.16 11.99
CA THR A 191 -4.11 10.22 10.87
C THR A 191 -5.23 10.67 9.96
N GLN A 192 -6.35 11.16 10.51
CA GLN A 192 -7.46 11.68 9.71
C GLN A 192 -7.03 12.87 8.85
N LYS A 193 -6.25 13.81 9.38
CA LYS A 193 -5.71 14.93 8.60
C LYS A 193 -4.81 14.48 7.45
N LEU A 194 -4.00 13.43 7.66
CA LEU A 194 -3.17 12.85 6.61
C LEU A 194 -4.03 12.22 5.50
N LEU A 195 -5.07 11.47 5.88
CA LEU A 195 -6.03 10.90 4.93
C LEU A 195 -6.76 11.99 4.13
N ASP A 196 -7.31 13.00 4.80
CA ASP A 196 -8.09 14.09 4.18
C ASP A 196 -7.24 14.93 3.22
N SER A 197 -5.94 15.05 3.48
CA SER A 197 -5.00 15.74 2.59
C SER A 197 -4.63 14.95 1.32
N GLY A 198 -5.05 13.68 1.20
CA GLY A 198 -4.69 12.82 0.08
C GLY A 198 -3.22 12.39 0.05
N ARG A 199 -2.48 12.55 1.16
CA ARG A 199 -1.02 12.33 1.23
C ARG A 199 -0.60 10.88 1.51
N LEU A 200 -1.55 9.99 1.80
CA LEU A 200 -1.26 8.57 2.05
C LEU A 200 -1.39 7.78 0.75
N SER A 201 -0.35 7.03 0.38
CA SER A 201 -0.27 6.39 -0.93
C SER A 201 0.14 4.92 -0.87
N SER A 202 1.03 4.51 0.01
CA SER A 202 1.58 3.15 0.05
C SER A 202 0.68 2.16 0.79
N GLY A 203 0.83 0.86 0.55
CA GLY A 203 0.15 -0.16 1.36
C GLY A 203 0.46 -0.02 2.85
N ASP A 204 1.69 0.38 3.19
CA ASP A 204 2.12 0.65 4.58
C ASP A 204 1.38 1.82 5.21
N ASP A 205 1.14 2.91 4.48
CA ASP A 205 0.37 4.04 5.02
C ASP A 205 -1.02 3.63 5.48
N PHE A 206 -1.72 2.85 4.66
CA PHE A 206 -3.08 2.40 4.96
C PHE A 206 -3.08 1.30 6.02
N TYR A 207 -2.05 0.46 6.07
CA TYR A 207 -1.86 -0.52 7.13
C TYR A 207 -1.65 0.17 8.49
N HIS A 208 -0.73 1.13 8.56
CA HIS A 208 -0.46 1.95 9.73
C HIS A 208 -1.72 2.69 10.19
N ALA A 209 -2.43 3.34 9.26
CA ALA A 209 -3.68 4.02 9.57
C ALA A 209 -4.76 3.06 10.09
N ALA A 210 -4.87 1.85 9.52
CA ALA A 210 -5.81 0.84 9.99
C ALA A 210 -5.53 0.44 11.45
N PHE A 211 -4.26 0.28 11.85
CA PHE A 211 -3.91 -0.01 13.24
C PHE A 211 -4.32 1.10 14.20
N VAL A 212 -4.04 2.36 13.84
CA VAL A 212 -4.43 3.52 14.65
C VAL A 212 -5.95 3.61 14.81
N PHE A 213 -6.73 3.41 13.74
CA PHE A 213 -8.19 3.43 13.82
C PHE A 213 -8.78 2.20 14.51
N GLN A 214 -8.10 1.04 14.48
CA GLN A 214 -8.60 -0.13 15.20
C GLN A 214 -8.66 0.13 16.72
N HIS A 215 -7.81 1.03 17.24
CA HIS A 215 -7.83 1.47 18.63
C HIS A 215 -8.88 2.56 18.93
N GLY A 216 -9.84 2.74 18.03
CA GLY A 216 -11.03 3.56 18.23
C GLY A 216 -11.98 3.04 19.31
N GLU A 217 -13.05 3.79 19.52
CA GLU A 217 -14.01 3.57 20.62
C GLU A 217 -15.44 3.31 20.14
N LYS A 218 -15.69 3.45 18.83
CA LYS A 218 -17.02 3.33 18.23
C LYS A 218 -17.00 2.49 16.94
N PRO A 219 -18.14 1.90 16.52
CA PRO A 219 -18.24 1.11 15.31
C PRO A 219 -17.64 1.76 14.05
N ASP A 220 -17.84 3.07 13.87
CA ASP A 220 -17.31 3.82 12.71
C ASP A 220 -15.78 3.76 12.63
N ASP A 221 -15.08 3.76 13.77
CA ASP A 221 -13.61 3.72 13.80
C ASP A 221 -13.12 2.37 13.28
N PHE A 222 -13.79 1.28 13.68
CA PHE A 222 -13.45 -0.08 13.24
C PHE A 222 -13.80 -0.32 11.78
N MET A 223 -14.93 0.23 11.32
CA MET A 223 -15.29 0.15 9.90
C MET A 223 -14.32 0.96 9.02
N ARG A 224 -13.88 2.13 9.50
CA ARG A 224 -12.81 2.89 8.84
C ARG A 224 -11.51 2.10 8.80
N ALA A 225 -11.10 1.52 9.92
CA ALA A 225 -9.92 0.66 9.99
C ALA A 225 -10.00 -0.52 9.02
N HIS A 226 -11.17 -1.14 8.88
CA HIS A 226 -11.41 -2.21 7.91
C HIS A 226 -11.24 -1.72 6.47
N ALA A 227 -11.85 -0.59 6.11
CA ALA A 227 -11.69 -0.01 4.77
C ALA A 227 -10.23 0.31 4.43
N LEU A 228 -9.48 0.87 5.40
CA LEU A 228 -8.05 1.14 5.26
C LEU A 228 -7.24 -0.15 5.07
N ALA A 229 -7.54 -1.21 5.84
CA ALA A 229 -6.89 -2.50 5.67
C ALA A 229 -7.13 -3.09 4.27
N MET A 230 -8.33 -2.94 3.71
CA MET A 230 -8.62 -3.38 2.34
C MET A 230 -7.79 -2.63 1.28
N ILE A 231 -7.58 -1.32 1.47
CA ILE A 231 -6.70 -0.52 0.60
C ILE A 231 -5.25 -1.00 0.73
N ALA A 232 -4.78 -1.26 1.95
CA ALA A 232 -3.43 -1.79 2.18
C ALA A 232 -3.20 -3.11 1.44
N ILE A 233 -4.16 -4.04 1.51
CA ILE A 233 -4.13 -5.33 0.78
C ILE A 233 -4.09 -5.08 -0.74
N ALA A 234 -4.97 -4.22 -1.25
CA ALA A 234 -5.02 -3.88 -2.67
C ALA A 234 -3.71 -3.24 -3.18
N ARG A 235 -2.97 -2.57 -2.29
CA ARG A 235 -1.66 -1.95 -2.56
C ARG A 235 -0.47 -2.84 -2.19
N GLY A 236 -0.69 -4.15 -2.11
CA GLY A 236 0.37 -5.17 -2.00
C GLY A 236 0.76 -5.59 -0.59
N ARG A 237 0.15 -5.01 0.46
CA ARG A 237 0.43 -5.40 1.86
C ARG A 237 -0.37 -6.63 2.27
N SER A 238 0.08 -7.81 1.85
CA SER A 238 -0.68 -9.07 1.99
C SER A 238 -0.96 -9.52 3.44
N ASP A 239 -0.09 -9.17 4.37
CA ASP A 239 -0.25 -9.39 5.82
C ASP A 239 -1.28 -8.45 6.47
N ALA A 240 -1.75 -7.40 5.76
CA ALA A 240 -2.86 -6.57 6.21
C ALA A 240 -4.21 -7.32 6.28
N THR A 241 -4.28 -8.52 5.71
CA THR A 241 -5.45 -9.42 5.84
C THR A 241 -5.81 -9.72 7.28
N TRP A 242 -4.82 -9.86 8.18
CA TRP A 242 -5.09 -10.09 9.61
C TRP A 242 -5.78 -8.89 10.25
N ILE A 243 -5.28 -7.67 10.02
CA ILE A 243 -5.90 -6.47 10.60
C ILE A 243 -7.28 -6.21 10.00
N GLY A 244 -7.48 -6.50 8.71
CA GLY A 244 -8.81 -6.46 8.08
C GLY A 244 -9.81 -7.42 8.71
N ALA A 245 -9.39 -8.64 9.06
CA ALA A 245 -10.21 -9.59 9.82
C ALA A 245 -10.48 -9.09 11.25
N ALA A 246 -9.45 -8.55 11.92
CA ALA A 246 -9.56 -8.07 13.30
C ALA A 246 -10.50 -6.88 13.46
N THR A 247 -10.46 -5.93 12.53
CA THR A 247 -11.33 -4.75 12.55
C THR A 247 -12.78 -5.12 12.25
N LEU A 248 -13.03 -6.11 11.38
CA LEU A 248 -14.38 -6.60 11.11
C LEU A 248 -14.98 -7.30 12.34
N ASP A 249 -14.22 -8.19 12.98
CA ASP A 249 -14.68 -8.84 14.22
C ASP A 249 -14.97 -7.82 15.32
N ARG A 250 -14.13 -6.78 15.48
CA ARG A 250 -14.39 -5.71 16.46
C ARG A 250 -15.65 -4.91 16.11
N TYR A 251 -15.83 -4.56 14.84
CA TYR A 251 -17.06 -3.90 14.38
C TYR A 251 -18.31 -4.76 14.70
N LEU A 252 -18.25 -6.07 14.43
CA LEU A 252 -19.35 -6.98 14.72
C LEU A 252 -19.67 -7.01 16.22
N GLN A 253 -18.66 -7.21 17.08
CA GLN A 253 -18.87 -7.25 18.53
C GLN A 253 -19.43 -5.95 19.09
N TYR A 254 -18.88 -4.79 18.71
CA TYR A 254 -19.40 -3.49 19.13
C TYR A 254 -20.82 -3.22 18.62
N SER A 255 -21.21 -3.86 17.51
CA SER A 255 -22.56 -3.78 16.96
C SER A 255 -23.51 -4.86 17.52
N GLY A 256 -23.12 -5.56 18.59
CA GLY A 256 -23.93 -6.61 19.23
C GLY A 256 -24.05 -7.90 18.41
N ARG A 257 -23.15 -8.13 17.44
CA ARG A 257 -23.11 -9.31 16.60
C ARG A 257 -21.93 -10.22 16.97
N PRO A 258 -22.06 -11.54 16.78
CA PRO A 258 -20.93 -12.45 16.96
C PRO A 258 -19.81 -12.16 15.96
N GLN A 259 -18.57 -12.32 16.42
CA GLN A 259 -17.40 -12.31 15.55
C GLN A 259 -17.34 -13.57 14.67
N ILE A 260 -16.54 -13.54 13.60
CA ILE A 260 -16.49 -14.61 12.59
C ILE A 260 -15.09 -15.18 12.36
N TYR A 261 -14.02 -14.39 12.61
CA TYR A 261 -12.65 -14.86 12.52
C TYR A 261 -12.09 -15.33 13.86
N GLY A 262 -12.56 -14.78 14.97
CA GLY A 262 -12.10 -15.11 16.33
C GLY A 262 -10.90 -14.29 16.77
N THR A 263 -10.75 -13.07 16.27
CA THR A 263 -9.60 -12.20 16.58
C THR A 263 -9.76 -11.43 17.89
N GLN A 264 -10.99 -11.24 18.38
CA GLN A 264 -11.25 -10.47 19.60
C GLN A 264 -11.30 -11.39 20.81
N PHE A 265 -10.44 -11.09 21.79
CA PHE A 265 -10.43 -11.72 23.10
C PHE A 265 -10.88 -10.68 24.12
N THR A 266 -11.95 -10.97 24.84
CA THR A 266 -12.49 -10.11 25.88
C THR A 266 -12.45 -10.83 27.21
N ARG A 267 -12.42 -10.09 28.32
CA ARG A 267 -12.48 -10.65 29.66
C ARG A 267 -13.59 -9.95 30.44
N PRO A 268 -14.88 -10.29 30.18
CA PRO A 268 -16.01 -9.67 30.87
C PRO A 268 -16.11 -10.11 32.35
N THR A 269 -15.53 -11.26 32.70
CA THR A 269 -15.46 -11.78 34.08
C THR A 269 -13.99 -12.04 34.46
N THR A 270 -13.67 -13.17 35.08
CA THR A 270 -12.30 -13.52 35.49
C THR A 270 -11.50 -14.23 34.39
N THR A 271 -12.17 -14.75 33.35
CA THR A 271 -11.53 -15.51 32.28
C THR A 271 -11.72 -14.86 30.91
N TYR A 272 -10.71 -14.98 30.06
CA TYR A 272 -10.77 -14.55 28.67
C TYR A 272 -11.71 -15.45 27.87
N THR A 273 -12.53 -14.82 27.04
CA THR A 273 -13.44 -15.45 26.09
C THR A 273 -13.29 -14.81 24.72
N GLN A 274 -13.74 -15.53 23.70
CA GLN A 274 -13.96 -14.99 22.36
C GLN A 274 -15.46 -14.87 22.06
N GLU A 275 -16.34 -15.14 23.01
CA GLU A 275 -17.79 -15.01 22.75
C GLU A 275 -18.26 -13.55 22.64
N PRO A 276 -19.31 -13.28 21.85
CA PRO A 276 -20.03 -14.23 20.97
C PRO A 276 -19.27 -14.53 19.67
N TYR A 277 -19.19 -15.80 19.25
CA TYR A 277 -18.41 -16.24 18.08
C TYR A 277 -19.10 -17.33 17.22
N GLN A 278 -19.40 -17.02 15.96
CA GLN A 278 -19.87 -17.98 14.94
C GLN A 278 -18.72 -18.84 14.37
N ARG A 279 -18.17 -19.76 15.17
CA ARG A 279 -17.02 -20.59 14.79
C ARG A 279 -17.18 -21.38 13.50
N GLY A 280 -18.40 -21.87 13.22
CA GLY A 280 -18.70 -22.69 12.06
C GLY A 280 -18.85 -21.94 10.74
N LEU A 281 -18.88 -20.60 10.75
CA LEU A 281 -19.10 -19.81 9.53
C LEU A 281 -17.89 -19.88 8.59
N LEU A 282 -16.67 -19.77 9.14
CA LEU A 282 -15.43 -19.85 8.38
C LEU A 282 -14.71 -21.15 8.70
N SER A 283 -14.13 -21.79 7.68
CA SER A 283 -13.22 -22.93 7.87
C SER A 283 -11.84 -22.45 8.34
N ASP A 284 -11.06 -23.35 8.93
CA ASP A 284 -9.67 -23.04 9.31
C ASP A 284 -8.79 -22.73 8.09
N ALA A 285 -9.14 -23.23 6.90
CA ALA A 285 -8.47 -22.86 5.65
C ALA A 285 -8.68 -21.37 5.32
N VAL A 286 -9.91 -20.86 5.48
CA VAL A 286 -10.23 -19.44 5.27
C VAL A 286 -9.55 -18.56 6.32
N ARG A 287 -9.54 -18.98 7.59
CA ARG A 287 -8.80 -18.27 8.65
C ARG A 287 -7.33 -18.15 8.31
N LYS A 288 -6.69 -19.27 7.97
CA LYS A 288 -5.27 -19.31 7.61
C LYS A 288 -4.96 -18.43 6.39
N ALA A 289 -5.81 -18.45 5.36
CA ALA A 289 -5.66 -17.60 4.18
C ALA A 289 -5.79 -16.10 4.51
N SER A 290 -6.47 -15.76 5.61
CA SER A 290 -6.62 -14.40 6.14
C SER A 290 -5.56 -14.07 7.22
N ASN A 291 -4.51 -14.89 7.34
CA ASN A 291 -3.49 -14.81 8.39
C ASN A 291 -4.04 -14.89 9.83
N VAL A 292 -5.22 -15.44 10.03
CA VAL A 292 -5.83 -15.71 11.34
C VAL A 292 -5.52 -17.16 11.76
N PRO A 293 -5.10 -17.41 13.02
CA PRO A 293 -4.85 -18.77 13.51
C PRO A 293 -6.10 -19.67 13.41
N PRO A 294 -5.95 -20.99 13.19
CA PRO A 294 -7.06 -21.94 13.25
C PRO A 294 -7.66 -22.05 14.66
N LEU A 295 -8.89 -22.57 14.79
CA LEU A 295 -9.62 -22.58 16.06
C LEU A 295 -8.84 -23.21 17.24
N ALA A 296 -8.16 -24.33 17.01
CA ALA A 296 -7.37 -24.97 18.06
C ALA A 296 -6.21 -24.09 18.57
N ALA A 297 -5.58 -23.31 17.67
CA ALA A 297 -4.52 -22.38 18.05
C ALA A 297 -5.08 -21.15 18.78
N GLN A 298 -6.27 -20.67 18.39
CA GLN A 298 -6.95 -19.59 19.09
C GLN A 298 -7.30 -19.98 20.53
N GLU A 299 -7.76 -21.21 20.77
CA GLU A 299 -8.04 -21.71 22.12
C GLU A 299 -6.78 -21.75 22.99
N ASN A 300 -5.65 -22.17 22.42
CA ASN A 300 -4.36 -22.12 23.11
C ASN A 300 -3.95 -20.68 23.47
N GLN A 301 -4.22 -19.72 22.59
CA GLN A 301 -3.98 -18.29 22.85
C GLN A 301 -4.91 -17.75 23.95
N ARG A 302 -6.21 -18.08 23.90
CA ARG A 302 -7.18 -17.73 24.95
C ARG A 302 -6.71 -18.23 26.32
N ALA A 303 -6.33 -19.50 26.40
CA ALA A 303 -5.82 -20.10 27.64
C ALA A 303 -4.48 -19.50 28.09
N ALA A 304 -3.65 -18.99 27.17
CA ALA A 304 -2.42 -18.29 27.51
C ALA A 304 -2.68 -16.90 28.10
N TRP A 305 -3.69 -16.18 27.61
CA TRP A 305 -4.11 -14.90 28.19
C TRP A 305 -4.56 -15.04 29.65
N ASP A 306 -5.30 -16.11 29.97
CA ASP A 306 -5.69 -16.44 31.35
C ASP A 306 -4.46 -16.61 32.28
N ARG A 307 -3.31 -17.05 31.75
CA ARG A 307 -2.06 -17.22 32.52
C ARG A 307 -1.21 -15.95 32.60
N ARG A 308 -1.21 -15.12 31.56
CA ARG A 308 -0.29 -13.99 31.38
C ARG A 308 -0.71 -12.73 32.11
N ILE A 309 -2.01 -12.56 32.37
CA ILE A 309 -2.55 -11.40 33.10
C ILE A 309 -3.36 -11.91 34.30
N PRO A 310 -2.69 -12.40 35.37
CA PRO A 310 -3.37 -12.77 36.61
C PRO A 310 -4.05 -11.54 37.21
N LEU A 311 -5.17 -11.73 37.92
CA LEU A 311 -5.71 -10.67 38.77
C LEU A 311 -4.62 -10.22 39.76
N GLU A 312 -4.44 -8.91 39.94
CA GLU A 312 -3.88 -8.45 41.21
C GLU A 312 -4.77 -9.05 42.30
N LYS A 313 -4.17 -9.86 43.18
CA LYS A 313 -4.86 -10.26 44.40
C LYS A 313 -5.09 -8.96 45.17
N THR A 314 -6.31 -8.45 45.15
CA THR A 314 -6.69 -7.36 46.04
C THR A 314 -6.36 -7.81 47.46
N PRO A 315 -5.55 -7.05 48.23
CA PRO A 315 -5.28 -7.36 49.62
C PRO A 315 -6.57 -7.31 50.46
#